data_AF-A0A2H1IZX2-F1
#
_entry.id   AF-A0A2H1IZX2-F1
#
_cell.length_a   1.000
_cell.length_b   1.000
_cell.length_c   1.000
_cell.angle_alpha   90.00
_cell.angle_beta   90.00
_cell.angle_gamma   90.00
#
_symmetry.space_group_name_H-M   'P 1'
#
loop_
_entity.id
_entity.type
_entity.pdbx_description
1 polymer ?
#
loop_
_entity_poly.entity_id
_entity_poly.type
_entity_poly.pdbx_seq_one_letter_code
_entity_poly.pdbx_strand_id
1 'polypeptide(L)'
;MSLSALFDHYDKRGADAETLAAAIQANPDLVPASSRLIYRCTGRRCALMKVYRTPDGEALLIHPRYKLSEAVNAAESSADGREANTEDGNRHWKGWAGWLQESNQYPVGCDHTRTLLGSERIVADLDRRARTVYVSA
;
A
#
# COMPACT_ATOMS: atom_id res chain seq x y z
N MET A 1 -1.55 -3.98 -29.14
CA MET A 1 -2.52 -4.23 -28.06
C MET A 1 -3.59 -3.15 -28.15
N SER A 2 -4.88 -3.49 -28.03
CA SER A 2 -5.96 -2.50 -28.01
C SER A 2 -6.07 -1.85 -26.62
N LEU A 3 -6.71 -0.67 -26.54
CA LEU A 3 -6.97 0.00 -25.25
C LEU A 3 -7.83 -0.87 -24.32
N SER A 4 -8.82 -1.58 -24.84
CA SER A 4 -9.62 -2.53 -24.05
C SER A 4 -8.77 -3.66 -23.48
N ALA A 5 -7.91 -4.29 -24.29
CA ALA A 5 -7.02 -5.33 -23.81
C ALA A 5 -6.01 -4.83 -22.76
N LEU A 6 -5.64 -3.54 -22.84
CA LEU A 6 -4.79 -2.89 -21.83
C LEU A 6 -5.54 -2.71 -20.50
N PHE A 7 -6.79 -2.26 -20.52
CA PHE A 7 -7.60 -2.13 -19.31
C PHE A 7 -7.86 -3.49 -18.66
N ASP A 8 -8.26 -4.50 -19.44
CA ASP A 8 -8.47 -5.86 -18.93
C ASP A 8 -7.20 -6.43 -18.27
N HIS A 9 -6.03 -6.12 -18.84
CA HIS A 9 -4.74 -6.51 -18.26
C HIS A 9 -4.50 -5.85 -16.90
N TYR A 10 -4.74 -4.54 -16.77
CA TYR A 10 -4.56 -3.84 -15.51
C TYR A 10 -5.56 -4.27 -14.44
N ASP A 11 -6.82 -4.47 -14.81
CA ASP A 11 -7.86 -4.95 -13.89
C ASP A 11 -7.51 -6.33 -13.36
N LYS A 12 -7.07 -7.23 -14.24
CA LYS A 12 -6.59 -8.56 -13.82
C LYS A 12 -5.38 -8.46 -12.90
N ARG A 13 -4.37 -7.65 -13.23
CA ARG A 13 -3.19 -7.46 -12.37
C ARG A 13 -3.57 -6.91 -11.00
N GLY A 14 -4.56 -6.02 -10.92
CA GLY A 14 -5.10 -5.51 -9.67
C GLY A 14 -5.75 -6.61 -8.83
N ALA A 15 -6.63 -7.42 -9.45
CA ALA A 15 -7.27 -8.55 -8.78
C ALA A 15 -6.26 -9.60 -8.28
N ASP A 16 -5.23 -9.89 -9.06
CA ASP A 16 -4.15 -10.79 -8.67
C ASP A 16 -3.36 -10.24 -7.47
N ALA A 17 -3.10 -8.93 -7.42
CA ALA A 17 -2.42 -8.27 -6.30
C ALA A 17 -3.22 -8.41 -4.99
N GLU A 18 -4.52 -8.15 -5.02
CA GLU A 18 -5.42 -8.28 -3.87
C GLU A 18 -5.51 -9.74 -3.39
N THR A 19 -5.59 -10.68 -4.32
CA THR A 19 -5.63 -12.12 -4.01
C THR A 19 -4.34 -12.56 -3.30
N LEU A 20 -3.18 -12.18 -3.84
CA LEU A 20 -1.89 -12.49 -3.23
C LEU A 20 -1.72 -11.80 -1.87
N ALA A 21 -2.15 -10.54 -1.75
CA ALA A 21 -2.11 -9.81 -0.50
C ALA A 21 -2.96 -10.48 0.58
N ALA A 22 -4.17 -10.94 0.25
CA ALA A 22 -5.01 -11.70 1.16
C ALA A 22 -4.35 -13.02 1.59
N ALA A 23 -3.73 -13.75 0.65
CA ALA A 23 -3.00 -14.98 0.95
C ALA A 23 -1.81 -14.74 1.91
N ILE A 24 -1.01 -13.69 1.67
CA ILE A 24 0.12 -13.32 2.54
C ILE A 24 -0.37 -12.86 3.93
N GLN A 25 -1.50 -12.14 4.00
CA GLN A 25 -2.07 -11.73 5.28
C GLN A 25 -2.57 -12.93 6.09
N ALA A 26 -3.18 -13.92 5.43
CA ALA A 26 -3.64 -15.15 6.06
C ALA A 26 -2.49 -16.08 6.45
N ASN A 27 -1.41 -16.11 5.66
CA ASN A 27 -0.23 -16.90 5.91
C ASN A 27 1.05 -16.07 5.64
N PRO A 28 1.54 -15.32 6.64
CA PRO A 28 2.72 -14.47 6.48
C PRO A 28 3.96 -15.23 6.01
N ASP A 29 4.08 -16.52 6.37
CA ASP A 29 5.26 -17.35 6.10
C ASP A 29 5.39 -17.79 4.64
N LEU A 30 4.38 -17.50 3.80
CA LEU A 30 4.47 -17.65 2.34
C LEU A 30 5.60 -16.82 1.71
N VAL A 31 6.02 -15.74 2.36
CA VAL A 31 7.11 -14.89 1.88
C VAL A 31 8.25 -14.89 2.90
N PRO A 32 9.51 -15.16 2.53
CA PRO A 32 10.63 -15.11 3.46
C PRO A 32 10.72 -13.76 4.16
N ALA A 33 11.06 -13.73 5.45
CA ALA A 33 11.20 -12.48 6.22
C ALA A 33 12.21 -11.50 5.62
N SER A 34 13.22 -12.00 4.90
CA SER A 34 14.22 -11.21 4.16
C SER A 34 13.65 -10.45 2.96
N SER A 35 12.47 -10.82 2.48
CA SER A 35 11.80 -10.21 1.33
C SER A 35 10.68 -9.25 1.76
N ARG A 36 10.61 -8.90 3.05
CA ARG A 36 9.56 -8.05 3.64
C ARG A 36 10.15 -6.72 4.09
N LEU A 37 9.47 -5.63 3.76
CA LEU A 37 9.75 -4.28 4.22
C LEU A 37 8.45 -3.67 4.78
N ILE A 38 8.54 -2.95 5.89
CA ILE A 38 7.40 -2.25 6.48
C ILE A 38 7.73 -0.77 6.66
N TYR A 39 6.95 0.11 6.05
CA TYR A 39 6.99 1.54 6.33
C TYR A 39 6.15 1.87 7.55
N ARG A 40 6.72 2.65 8.47
CA ARG A 40 6.04 3.09 9.69
C ARG A 40 6.17 4.59 9.91
N CYS A 41 5.19 5.23 10.54
CA CYS A 41 5.36 6.64 10.91
C CYS A 41 6.34 6.78 12.10
N THR A 42 7.18 7.81 12.08
CA THR A 42 8.15 8.05 13.17
C THR A 42 7.46 8.36 14.50
N GLY A 43 6.36 9.14 14.49
CA GLY A 43 5.71 9.61 15.72
C GLY A 43 4.99 8.53 16.54
N ARG A 44 4.19 7.67 15.88
CA ARG A 44 3.36 6.66 16.55
C ARG A 44 3.63 5.22 16.10
N ARG A 45 4.59 5.01 15.21
CA ARG A 45 4.94 3.69 14.64
C ARG A 45 3.76 2.99 13.94
N CYS A 46 2.75 3.74 13.50
CA CYS A 46 1.64 3.22 12.69
C CYS A 46 2.20 2.50 11.46
N ALA A 47 1.66 1.34 11.10
CA ALA A 47 2.00 0.69 9.84
C ALA A 47 1.37 1.49 8.69
N LEU A 48 2.19 1.95 7.75
CA LEU A 48 1.75 2.79 6.62
C LEU A 48 1.61 1.97 5.34
N MET A 49 2.57 1.07 5.10
CA MET A 49 2.60 0.20 3.93
C MET A 49 3.51 -0.99 4.24
N LYS A 50 3.14 -2.17 3.77
CA LYS A 50 4.02 -3.34 3.72
C LYS A 50 4.41 -3.58 2.26
N VAL A 51 5.66 -3.97 2.04
CA VAL A 51 6.17 -4.29 0.72
C VAL A 51 6.79 -5.69 0.76
N TYR A 52 6.46 -6.49 -0.24
CA TYR A 52 6.97 -7.85 -0.39
C TYR A 52 7.60 -8.01 -1.76
N ARG A 53 8.86 -8.45 -1.79
CA ARG A 53 9.48 -8.90 -3.04
C ARG A 53 9.08 -10.34 -3.31
N THR A 54 8.44 -10.58 -4.44
CA THR A 54 8.07 -11.92 -4.91
C THR A 54 9.30 -12.65 -5.49
N PRO A 55 9.25 -13.98 -5.65
CA PRO A 55 10.39 -14.76 -6.17
C PRO A 55 10.83 -14.38 -7.59
N ASP A 56 9.92 -13.86 -8.41
CA ASP A 56 10.16 -13.33 -9.76
C ASP A 56 10.74 -11.90 -9.75
N GLY A 57 10.91 -11.29 -8.58
CA GLY A 57 11.52 -9.99 -8.40
C GLY A 57 10.54 -8.81 -8.46
N GLU A 58 9.25 -9.04 -8.74
CA GLU A 58 8.23 -8.00 -8.61
C GLU A 58 8.06 -7.58 -7.13
N ALA A 59 7.51 -6.38 -6.91
CA ALA A 59 7.23 -5.88 -5.56
C ALA A 59 5.73 -5.67 -5.38
N LEU A 60 5.15 -6.37 -4.43
CA LEU A 60 3.76 -6.20 -4.00
C LEU A 60 3.70 -5.17 -2.88
N LEU A 61 2.87 -4.15 -3.05
CA LEU A 61 2.54 -3.15 -2.06
C LEU A 61 1.22 -3.54 -1.38
N ILE A 62 1.19 -3.46 -0.06
CA ILE A 62 -0.02 -3.71 0.73
C ILE A 62 -0.21 -2.52 1.66
N HIS A 63 -1.25 -1.74 1.40
CA HIS A 63 -1.74 -0.71 2.31
C HIS A 63 -2.71 -1.33 3.32
N PRO A 64 -2.38 -1.27 4.62
CA PRO A 64 -3.31 -1.75 5.62
C PRO A 64 -4.54 -0.84 5.67
N ARG A 65 -5.64 -1.39 6.20
CA ARG A 65 -6.76 -0.56 6.68
C ARG A 65 -6.22 0.49 7.63
N TYR A 66 -6.75 1.70 7.52
CA TYR A 66 -6.38 2.80 8.40
C TYR A 66 -7.60 3.61 8.78
N LYS A 67 -7.52 4.26 9.93
CA LYS A 67 -8.53 5.19 10.40
C LYS A 67 -7.99 6.59 10.28
N LEU A 68 -8.79 7.49 9.72
CA LEU A 68 -8.52 8.93 9.79
C LEU A 68 -9.33 9.57 10.92
N SER A 69 -8.76 10.60 11.55
CA SER A 69 -9.48 11.47 12.46
C SER A 69 -10.54 12.24 11.69
N GLU A 70 -11.58 12.70 12.38
CA GLU A 70 -12.73 13.34 11.71
C GLU A 70 -12.33 14.60 10.93
N ALA A 71 -11.56 15.49 11.56
CA ALA A 71 -11.07 16.71 10.93
C ALA A 71 -10.26 16.41 9.66
N VAL A 72 -9.39 15.41 9.74
CA VAL A 72 -8.54 14.99 8.65
C VAL A 72 -9.34 14.31 7.53
N ASN A 73 -10.32 13.49 7.87
CA ASN A 73 -11.18 12.77 6.93
C ASN A 73 -12.14 13.70 6.17
N ALA A 74 -12.62 14.74 6.84
CA ALA A 74 -13.47 15.77 6.25
C ALA A 74 -12.69 16.67 5.28
N ALA A 75 -11.41 16.94 5.56
CA ALA A 75 -10.58 17.79 4.71
C ALA A 75 -10.12 17.11 3.41
N GLU A 76 -9.92 15.79 3.43
CA GLU A 76 -9.25 15.06 2.34
C GLU A 76 -10.20 14.34 1.37
N SER A 77 -11.48 14.22 1.72
CA SER A 77 -12.44 13.46 0.92
C SER A 77 -13.82 14.09 0.95
N SER A 78 -14.58 13.89 -0.12
CA SER A 78 -16.01 14.20 -0.17
C SER A 78 -16.82 13.15 0.60
N ALA A 79 -18.12 13.41 0.81
CA ALA A 79 -19.01 12.41 1.39
C ALA A 79 -19.05 11.12 0.53
N ASP A 80 -19.26 11.27 -0.77
CA ASP A 80 -19.29 10.17 -1.73
C ASP A 80 -17.96 9.41 -1.77
N GLY A 81 -16.83 10.13 -1.71
CA GLY A 81 -15.50 9.54 -1.68
C GLY A 81 -15.29 8.67 -0.44
N ARG A 82 -15.75 9.14 0.73
CA ARG A 82 -15.73 8.34 1.97
C ARG A 82 -16.63 7.13 1.85
N GLU A 83 -17.85 7.29 1.36
CA GLU A 83 -18.80 6.18 1.20
C GLU A 83 -18.24 5.06 0.32
N ALA A 84 -17.59 5.41 -0.79
CA ALA A 84 -16.99 4.43 -1.69
C ALA A 84 -15.75 3.72 -1.09
N ASN A 85 -14.89 4.45 -0.38
CA ASN A 85 -13.54 3.99 -0.03
C ASN A 85 -13.36 3.58 1.44
N THR A 86 -14.40 3.69 2.27
CA THR A 86 -14.36 3.27 3.68
C THR A 86 -15.27 2.07 3.93
N GLU A 87 -14.96 1.32 4.98
CA GLU A 87 -15.74 0.14 5.41
C GLU A 87 -16.99 0.54 6.18
N ASP A 88 -16.94 1.68 6.87
CA ASP A 88 -18.03 2.21 7.71
C ASP A 88 -18.78 3.39 7.08
N GLY A 89 -18.47 3.72 5.82
CA GLY A 89 -18.98 4.90 5.14
C GLY A 89 -18.43 6.23 5.68
N ASN A 90 -17.44 6.20 6.58
CA ASN A 90 -16.89 7.42 7.17
C ASN A 90 -15.37 7.37 7.30
N ARG A 91 -14.81 6.77 8.36
CA ARG A 91 -13.40 7.00 8.78
C ARG A 91 -12.50 5.79 8.65
N HIS A 92 -13.03 4.59 8.44
CA HIS A 92 -12.24 3.37 8.37
C HIS A 92 -11.96 3.04 6.90
N TRP A 93 -10.86 3.56 6.37
CA TRP A 93 -10.48 3.39 4.97
C TRP A 93 -10.10 1.94 4.68
N LYS A 94 -10.57 1.45 3.54
CA LYS A 94 -10.26 0.10 3.05
C LYS A 94 -8.76 -0.01 2.81
N GLY A 95 -8.20 -1.18 3.15
CA GLY A 95 -6.88 -1.54 2.67
C GLY A 95 -6.92 -1.81 1.17
N TRP A 96 -5.76 -1.74 0.53
CA TRP A 96 -5.61 -2.09 -0.88
C TRP A 96 -4.24 -2.70 -1.12
N ALA A 97 -4.11 -3.44 -2.20
CA ALA A 97 -2.86 -3.98 -2.67
C ALA A 97 -2.64 -3.69 -4.15
N GLY A 98 -1.39 -3.56 -4.53
CA GLY A 98 -1.02 -3.26 -5.90
C GLY A 98 0.42 -3.60 -6.17
N TRP A 99 0.73 -3.80 -7.45
CA TRP A 99 2.11 -4.00 -7.88
C TRP A 99 2.85 -2.67 -7.93
N LEU A 100 4.11 -2.69 -7.53
CA LEU A 100 5.02 -1.60 -7.79
C LEU A 100 5.18 -1.44 -9.32
N GLN A 101 5.02 -0.22 -9.78
CA GLN A 101 5.14 0.22 -11.16
C GLN A 101 6.25 1.27 -11.21
N GLU A 102 7.01 1.24 -12.30
CA GLU A 102 8.10 2.18 -12.51
C GLU A 102 7.59 3.62 -12.57
N SER A 103 8.41 4.57 -12.09
CA SER A 103 8.12 6.01 -12.09
C SER A 103 6.84 6.46 -11.35
N ASN A 104 6.16 5.57 -10.62
CA ASN A 104 5.00 5.94 -9.81
C ASN A 104 5.36 6.45 -8.41
N GLN A 105 4.42 7.21 -7.84
CA GLN A 105 4.42 7.69 -6.48
C GLN A 105 3.31 7.03 -5.68
N TYR A 106 3.66 6.54 -4.49
CA TYR A 106 2.75 5.77 -3.64
C TYR A 106 2.40 6.55 -2.38
N PRO A 107 1.11 6.81 -2.12
CA PRO A 107 0.70 7.52 -0.93
C PRO A 107 0.90 6.64 0.30
N VAL A 108 1.83 7.01 1.17
CA VAL A 108 1.98 6.39 2.49
C VAL A 108 1.55 7.39 3.55
N GLY A 109 0.54 7.01 4.33
CA GLY A 109 0.00 7.95 5.30
C GLY A 109 -0.83 7.34 6.41
N CYS A 110 -0.92 8.11 7.49
CA CYS A 110 -1.87 7.98 8.58
C CYS A 110 -2.19 9.38 9.10
N ASP A 111 -2.93 9.50 10.21
CA ASP A 111 -3.20 10.80 10.83
C ASP A 111 -1.94 11.59 11.26
N HIS A 112 -0.80 10.91 11.42
CA HIS A 112 0.43 11.52 11.95
C HIS A 112 1.46 11.90 10.89
N THR A 113 1.34 11.35 9.68
CA THR A 113 2.30 11.57 8.60
C THR A 113 1.63 11.30 7.28
N ARG A 114 1.93 12.11 6.27
CA ARG A 114 1.49 11.89 4.89
C ARG A 114 2.59 12.28 3.95
N THR A 115 2.99 11.35 3.11
CA THR A 115 3.98 11.61 2.06
C THR A 115 3.74 10.66 0.91
N LEU A 116 4.38 10.97 -0.21
CA LEU A 116 4.51 10.07 -1.32
C LEU A 116 5.88 9.37 -1.27
N LEU A 117 5.93 8.09 -1.59
CA LEU A 117 7.18 7.36 -1.83
C LEU A 117 7.31 7.06 -3.32
N GLY A 118 8.42 7.47 -3.92
CA GLY A 118 8.76 7.05 -5.28
C GLY A 118 9.17 5.58 -5.33
N SER A 119 8.90 4.92 -6.45
CA SER A 119 9.28 3.52 -6.69
C SER A 119 10.78 3.27 -6.49
N GLU A 120 11.65 4.18 -6.94
CA GLU A 120 13.11 4.09 -6.76
C GLU A 120 13.52 3.97 -5.30
N ARG A 121 12.89 4.74 -4.40
CA ARG A 121 13.15 4.69 -2.96
C ARG A 121 12.73 3.33 -2.39
N ILE A 122 11.57 2.83 -2.80
CA ILE A 122 11.05 1.54 -2.34
C ILE A 122 11.98 0.40 -2.76
N VAL A 123 12.44 0.41 -4.03
CA VAL A 123 13.40 -0.57 -4.55
C VAL A 123 14.72 -0.50 -3.77
N ALA A 124 15.26 0.71 -3.56
CA ALA A 124 16.50 0.89 -2.82
C ALA A 124 16.39 0.38 -1.37
N ASP A 125 15.26 0.61 -0.69
CA ASP A 125 15.03 0.12 0.67
C ASP A 125 14.90 -1.42 0.71
N LEU A 126 14.27 -2.03 -0.30
CA LEU A 126 14.20 -3.49 -0.48
C LEU A 126 15.59 -4.10 -0.73
N ASP A 127 16.41 -3.48 -1.58
CA ASP A 127 17.74 -3.99 -1.93
C ASP A 127 18.71 -3.93 -0.73
N ARG A 128 18.56 -2.93 0.13
CA ARG A 128 19.25 -2.87 1.43
C ARG A 128 18.75 -3.91 2.42
N ARG A 129 17.69 -4.67 2.09
CA ARG A 129 17.00 -5.62 2.97
C ARG A 129 16.56 -4.97 4.28
N ALA A 130 16.13 -3.71 4.22
CA ALA A 130 15.59 -3.02 5.37
C ALA A 130 14.29 -3.72 5.79
N ARG A 131 14.19 -4.13 7.06
CA ARG A 131 12.95 -4.74 7.59
C ARG A 131 11.89 -3.71 7.92
N THR A 132 12.32 -2.52 8.34
CA THR A 132 11.43 -1.43 8.72
C THR A 132 12.08 -0.10 8.38
N VAL A 133 11.31 0.79 7.76
CA VAL A 133 11.73 2.16 7.46
C VAL A 133 10.75 3.11 8.12
N TYR A 134 11.28 4.09 8.84
CA TYR A 134 10.47 5.13 9.47
C TYR A 134 10.34 6.33 8.55
N VAL A 135 9.11 6.84 8.46
CA VAL A 135 8.71 7.94 7.60
C VAL A 135 8.21 9.08 8.49
N SER A 136 8.79 10.26 8.30
CA SER A 136 8.28 11.53 8.80
C SER A 136 7.63 12.31 7.65
N ALA A 137 6.75 13.24 8.02
CA ALA A 137 6.27 14.26 7.11
C ALA A 137 7.42 15.18 6.66
#